data_AF-A0A8H2RPP3-F1
#
_entry.id   AF-A0A8H2RPP3-F1
#
_cell.length_a   1.000
_cell.length_b   1.000
_cell.length_c   1.000
_cell.angle_alpha   90.00
_cell.angle_beta   90.00
_cell.angle_gamma   90.00
#
_symmetry.space_group_name_H-M   'P 1'
#
loop_
_entity.id
_entity.type
_entity.pdbx_description
1 polymer ?
#
loop_
_entity_poly.entity_id
_entity_poly.type
_entity_poly.pdbx_seq_one_letter_code
_entity_poly.pdbx_strand_id
1 'polypeptide(L)'
;MAQSKKIKVMLSSRCNDRFPIDSNHTLSSIREQLKREIEGTKMFGKQVFEVWINEDAPPADAMDDSWDTCLQAVRDCDVMLVLSNGNAGWAKRAGDIGICHAEYMEGLATTRGKVRLIAMPNIPVGEGQDAETARNKLFQDFVSLQTPFRGGTVSTVEQLRTRVHEALLDALVVLTQRGVTAAASTRFDMGQALDWTRLDFRQRKRAMESVLLRALTGTDAPSSETAVVVPIAGAKVAVLVHAIPAAFTVAAARELVGKPFLRDHLHADALKTAVGPLHLIACHRGATETQATALLGFADATVVSGSFGIFVADDVQKVQFAFLANCRDESQTRHALQRFMEWLDQTGEADILAKRAASRAKIVRVIAAEYQGRY
;
A
#
# COMPACT_ATOMS: atom_id res chain seq x y z
N MET A 1 13.11 9.01 12.11
CA MET A 1 14.47 8.48 12.33
C MET A 1 14.33 7.04 12.79
N ALA A 2 15.19 6.11 12.34
CA ALA A 2 15.14 4.73 12.82
C ALA A 2 15.45 4.69 14.34
N GLN A 3 14.63 3.97 15.11
CA GLN A 3 14.80 3.85 16.57
C GLN A 3 16.06 3.07 16.97
N SER A 4 16.64 2.26 16.08
CA SER A 4 17.83 1.46 16.30
C SER A 4 18.83 1.58 15.15
N LYS A 5 20.13 1.45 15.44
CA LYS A 5 21.20 1.37 14.43
C LYS A 5 21.30 -0.03 13.79
N LYS A 6 20.64 -1.04 14.38
CA LYS A 6 20.66 -2.45 13.97
C LYS A 6 19.23 -3.00 13.88
N ILE A 7 19.03 -4.01 13.05
CA ILE A 7 17.77 -4.75 12.92
C ILE A 7 17.68 -5.74 14.08
N LYS A 8 16.66 -5.57 14.93
CA LYS A 8 16.42 -6.41 16.09
C LYS A 8 15.68 -7.67 15.69
N VAL A 9 16.26 -8.83 15.98
CA VAL A 9 15.69 -10.14 15.67
C VAL A 9 15.40 -10.88 16.96
N MET A 10 14.20 -11.38 17.16
CA MET A 10 13.86 -12.25 18.30
C MET A 10 13.78 -13.71 17.86
N LEU A 11 14.45 -14.61 18.59
CA LEU A 11 14.29 -16.07 18.44
C LEU A 11 13.44 -16.64 19.59
N SER A 12 12.18 -16.95 19.29
CA SER A 12 11.24 -17.57 20.24
C SER A 12 11.23 -19.08 20.06
N SER A 13 11.45 -19.82 21.15
CA SER A 13 11.35 -21.28 21.20
C SER A 13 11.35 -21.77 22.66
N ARG A 14 11.01 -23.05 22.87
CA ARG A 14 11.10 -23.68 24.19
C ARG A 14 12.56 -24.05 24.51
N CYS A 15 13.17 -23.37 25.49
CA CYS A 15 14.61 -23.48 25.79
C CYS A 15 15.14 -24.92 25.93
N ASN A 16 14.51 -25.74 26.78
CA ASN A 16 15.09 -27.02 27.21
C ASN A 16 14.69 -28.22 26.36
N ASP A 17 13.81 -28.04 25.37
CA ASP A 17 13.39 -29.12 24.51
C ASP A 17 14.53 -29.50 23.56
N ARG A 18 14.66 -30.79 23.29
CA ARG A 18 15.66 -31.32 22.36
C ARG A 18 15.14 -31.30 20.93
N PHE A 19 16.01 -30.95 19.99
CA PHE A 19 15.67 -31.00 18.57
C PHE A 19 16.85 -31.45 17.70
N PRO A 20 16.72 -32.55 16.94
CA PRO A 20 15.62 -33.54 16.98
C PRO A 20 15.41 -34.15 18.38
N ILE A 21 14.28 -34.82 18.60
CA ILE A 21 13.83 -35.26 19.94
C ILE A 21 14.88 -36.13 20.67
N ASP A 22 15.61 -36.96 19.91
CA ASP A 22 16.66 -37.87 20.41
C ASP A 22 18.07 -37.26 20.37
N SER A 23 18.20 -35.97 20.05
CA SER A 23 19.49 -35.32 19.94
C SER A 23 20.05 -34.86 21.30
N ASN A 24 21.34 -34.55 21.31
CA ASN A 24 21.99 -33.87 22.44
C ASN A 24 21.88 -32.34 22.34
N HIS A 25 21.19 -31.81 21.34
CA HIS A 25 21.04 -30.37 21.13
C HIS A 25 19.70 -29.90 21.70
N THR A 26 19.75 -28.98 22.66
CA THR A 26 18.58 -28.24 23.11
C THR A 26 18.27 -27.10 22.16
N LEU A 27 17.02 -26.67 22.09
CA LEU A 27 16.66 -25.47 21.33
C LEU A 27 17.38 -24.23 21.86
N SER A 28 17.77 -24.21 23.14
CA SER A 28 18.64 -23.19 23.72
C SER A 28 20.01 -23.15 23.04
N SER A 29 20.72 -24.29 22.94
CA SER A 29 22.04 -24.31 22.29
C SER A 29 21.97 -24.00 20.79
N ILE A 30 20.88 -24.41 20.13
CA ILE A 30 20.61 -24.04 18.74
C ILE A 30 20.38 -22.53 18.60
N ARG A 31 19.62 -21.89 19.50
CA ARG A 31 19.40 -20.44 19.48
C ARG A 31 20.68 -19.65 19.72
N GLU A 32 21.52 -20.07 20.66
CA GLU A 32 22.84 -19.45 20.89
C GLU A 32 23.74 -19.55 19.66
N GLN A 33 23.69 -20.68 18.93
CA GLN A 33 24.39 -20.83 17.67
C GLN A 33 23.82 -19.88 16.60
N LEU A 34 22.49 -19.87 16.39
CA LEU A 34 21.84 -19.00 15.41
C LEU A 34 22.08 -17.52 15.71
N LYS A 35 22.03 -17.12 16.98
CA LYS A 35 22.39 -15.77 17.43
C LYS A 35 23.78 -15.37 16.95
N ARG A 36 24.80 -16.19 17.24
CA ARG A 36 26.19 -15.92 16.83
C ARG A 36 26.34 -15.82 15.32
N GLU A 37 25.65 -16.67 14.57
CA GLU A 37 25.69 -16.65 13.10
C GLU A 37 25.03 -15.40 12.51
N ILE A 38 23.84 -15.05 13.00
CA ILE A 38 23.10 -13.87 12.53
C ILE A 38 23.86 -12.60 12.92
N GLU A 39 24.30 -12.44 14.16
CA GLU A 39 25.07 -11.26 14.62
C GLU A 39 26.46 -11.16 13.97
N GLY A 40 27.03 -12.30 13.57
CA GLY A 40 28.28 -12.39 12.81
C GLY A 40 28.14 -11.93 11.36
N THR A 41 26.91 -11.84 10.83
CA THR A 41 26.66 -11.42 9.45
C THR A 41 26.99 -9.94 9.26
N LYS A 42 27.88 -9.67 8.31
CA LYS A 42 28.28 -8.30 7.92
C LYS A 42 27.67 -7.94 6.57
N MET A 43 27.07 -6.76 6.50
CA MET A 43 26.66 -6.13 5.25
C MET A 43 27.51 -4.87 5.05
N PHE A 44 28.25 -4.79 3.94
CA PHE A 44 29.19 -3.70 3.66
C PHE A 44 30.20 -3.46 4.81
N GLY A 45 30.69 -4.55 5.42
CA GLY A 45 31.63 -4.51 6.53
C GLY A 45 31.03 -4.12 7.90
N LYS A 46 29.73 -3.82 7.98
CA LYS A 46 29.04 -3.45 9.23
C LYS A 46 28.17 -4.59 9.73
N GLN A 47 28.12 -4.77 11.05
CA GLN A 47 27.13 -5.63 11.69
C GLN A 47 25.75 -4.98 11.56
N VAL A 48 24.79 -5.75 11.07
CA VAL A 48 23.44 -5.27 10.78
C VAL A 48 22.38 -5.79 11.75
N PHE A 49 22.65 -6.90 12.44
CA PHE A 49 21.69 -7.53 13.34
C PHE A 49 22.07 -7.40 14.81
N GLU A 50 21.04 -7.37 15.64
CA GLU A 50 21.08 -7.58 17.08
C GLU A 50 20.04 -8.65 17.38
N VAL A 51 20.45 -9.78 17.96
CA VAL A 51 19.54 -10.91 18.19
C VAL A 51 19.24 -11.01 19.67
N TRP A 52 17.96 -11.06 20.01
CA TRP A 52 17.49 -11.30 21.36
C TRP A 52 17.06 -12.75 21.55
N ILE A 53 17.56 -13.37 22.62
CA ILE A 53 17.15 -14.67 23.13
C ILE A 53 16.92 -14.54 24.64
N ASN A 54 16.02 -15.36 25.19
CA ASN A 54 15.69 -15.27 26.62
C ASN A 54 16.88 -15.61 27.54
N GLU A 55 17.84 -16.39 27.05
CA GLU A 55 19.06 -16.76 27.77
C GLU A 55 19.93 -15.56 28.15
N ASP A 56 19.82 -14.44 27.41
CA ASP A 56 20.59 -13.22 27.69
C ASP A 56 19.92 -12.32 28.74
N ALA A 57 18.68 -12.62 29.16
CA ALA A 57 17.98 -11.81 30.14
C ALA A 57 18.69 -11.92 31.51
N PRO A 58 18.93 -10.79 32.21
CA PRO A 58 19.51 -10.82 33.55
C PRO A 58 18.63 -11.69 34.48
N PRO A 59 19.21 -12.32 35.52
CA PRO A 59 18.44 -13.08 36.49
C PRO A 59 17.37 -12.17 37.09
N ALA A 60 16.10 -12.43 36.79
CA ALA A 60 15.00 -11.63 37.29
C ALA A 60 14.75 -11.95 38.77
N ASP A 61 14.70 -10.93 39.63
CA ASP A 61 14.38 -11.08 41.06
C ASP A 61 12.90 -11.51 41.30
N ALA A 62 12.07 -11.57 40.26
CA ALA A 62 10.73 -12.13 40.29
C ALA A 62 10.31 -12.72 38.91
N MET A 63 9.62 -13.87 38.90
CA MET A 63 9.17 -14.58 37.69
C MET A 63 8.24 -13.75 36.78
N ASP A 64 7.47 -12.83 37.34
CA ASP A 64 6.55 -11.95 36.59
C ASP A 64 7.34 -11.00 35.65
N ASP A 65 8.58 -10.65 36.00
CA ASP A 65 9.47 -9.79 35.19
C ASP A 65 9.99 -10.51 33.93
N SER A 66 10.15 -11.84 33.99
CA SER A 66 10.60 -12.63 32.82
C SER A 66 9.54 -12.70 31.72
N TRP A 67 8.27 -12.79 32.10
CA TRP A 67 7.14 -12.81 31.16
C TRP A 67 7.02 -11.47 30.43
N ASP A 68 7.02 -10.37 31.18
CA ASP A 68 6.92 -9.03 30.60
C ASP A 68 8.13 -8.69 29.74
N THR A 69 9.33 -9.14 30.14
CA THR A 69 10.56 -8.99 29.34
C THR A 69 10.44 -9.71 27.99
N CYS A 70 9.93 -10.95 27.96
CA CYS A 70 9.67 -11.68 26.72
C CYS A 70 8.68 -10.93 25.81
N LEU A 71 7.56 -10.47 26.34
CA LEU A 71 6.56 -9.74 25.54
C LEU A 71 7.07 -8.38 25.08
N GLN A 72 7.89 -7.71 25.88
CA GLN A 72 8.55 -6.48 25.48
C GLN A 72 9.55 -6.73 24.33
N ALA A 73 10.31 -7.81 24.38
CA ALA A 73 11.19 -8.22 23.28
C ALA A 73 10.39 -8.51 21.99
N VAL A 74 9.21 -9.13 22.09
CA VAL A 74 8.31 -9.32 20.94
C VAL A 74 7.91 -7.98 20.35
N ARG A 75 7.55 -6.99 21.17
CA ARG A 75 7.16 -5.65 20.70
C ARG A 75 8.32 -4.91 20.04
N ASP A 76 9.49 -4.97 20.66
CA ASP A 76 10.67 -4.19 20.27
C ASP A 76 11.47 -4.79 19.11
N CYS A 77 11.26 -6.07 18.77
CA CYS A 77 11.93 -6.68 17.63
C CYS A 77 11.35 -6.19 16.29
N ASP A 78 12.22 -6.08 15.28
CA ASP A 78 11.87 -5.78 13.90
C ASP A 78 11.47 -7.05 13.12
N VAL A 79 12.02 -8.21 13.51
CA VAL A 79 11.72 -9.53 12.95
C VAL A 79 11.60 -10.54 14.09
N MET A 80 10.51 -11.32 14.08
CA MET A 80 10.28 -12.40 15.04
C MET A 80 10.34 -13.76 14.33
N LEU A 81 11.26 -14.61 14.76
CA LEU A 81 11.44 -15.97 14.28
C LEU A 81 10.95 -16.93 15.37
N VAL A 82 9.89 -17.67 15.06
CA VAL A 82 9.27 -18.63 16.01
C VAL A 82 9.65 -20.04 15.60
N LEU A 83 10.47 -20.71 16.42
CA LEU A 83 10.87 -22.10 16.22
C LEU A 83 9.92 -22.98 17.04
N SER A 84 8.88 -23.51 16.41
CA SER A 84 7.81 -24.23 17.11
C SER A 84 7.91 -25.73 16.93
N ASN A 85 8.06 -26.45 18.06
CA ASN A 85 7.83 -27.90 18.18
C ASN A 85 6.48 -28.19 18.87
N GLY A 86 5.56 -27.23 18.92
CA GLY A 86 4.26 -27.43 19.56
C GLY A 86 4.27 -27.41 21.10
N ASN A 87 5.39 -27.07 21.75
CA ASN A 87 5.42 -26.83 23.21
C ASN A 87 5.00 -25.38 23.51
N ALA A 88 3.94 -25.22 24.31
CA ALA A 88 3.38 -23.90 24.64
C ALA A 88 4.30 -23.07 25.55
N GLY A 89 5.27 -23.70 26.22
CA GLY A 89 6.10 -23.06 27.23
C GLY A 89 5.53 -23.13 28.63
N TRP A 90 6.27 -22.55 29.58
CA TRP A 90 5.89 -22.48 30.98
C TRP A 90 4.69 -21.54 31.19
N ALA A 91 3.87 -21.84 32.20
CA ALA A 91 2.72 -21.04 32.63
C ALA A 91 2.61 -21.06 34.17
N LYS A 92 2.06 -20.00 34.76
CA LYS A 92 1.97 -19.83 36.23
C LYS A 92 0.88 -20.69 36.86
N ARG A 93 -0.29 -20.80 36.21
CA ARG A 93 -1.43 -21.62 36.65
C ARG A 93 -1.83 -22.64 35.58
N ALA A 94 -2.55 -23.67 36.01
CA ALA A 94 -2.98 -24.78 35.15
C ALA A 94 -3.83 -24.35 33.94
N GLY A 95 -4.62 -23.27 34.06
CA GLY A 95 -5.47 -22.75 32.99
C GLY A 95 -4.85 -21.64 32.14
N ASP A 96 -3.64 -21.19 32.47
CA ASP A 96 -2.98 -20.09 31.75
C ASP A 96 -2.40 -20.57 30.42
N ILE A 97 -2.10 -19.65 29.50
CA ILE A 97 -1.31 -19.97 28.29
C ILE A 97 0.19 -20.02 28.63
N GLY A 98 0.95 -20.77 27.84
CA GLY A 98 2.40 -20.80 28.00
C GLY A 98 3.08 -19.61 27.32
N ILE A 99 4.30 -19.26 27.76
CA ILE A 99 5.02 -18.09 27.24
C ILE A 99 5.28 -18.13 25.73
N CYS A 100 5.63 -19.28 25.15
CA CYS A 100 5.87 -19.39 23.70
C CYS A 100 4.57 -19.12 22.91
N HIS A 101 3.42 -19.57 23.45
CA HIS A 101 2.11 -19.26 22.88
C HIS A 101 1.83 -17.76 22.97
N ALA A 102 2.03 -17.15 24.15
CA ALA A 102 1.81 -15.73 24.35
C ALA A 102 2.69 -14.86 23.42
N GLU A 103 3.98 -15.18 23.30
CA GLU A 103 4.90 -14.49 22.40
C GLU A 103 4.41 -14.55 20.95
N TYR A 104 4.04 -15.74 20.47
CA TYR A 104 3.57 -15.89 19.09
C TYR A 104 2.26 -15.14 18.85
N MET A 105 1.32 -15.22 19.78
CA MET A 105 0.04 -14.49 19.73
C MET A 105 0.27 -12.97 19.71
N GLU A 106 1.13 -12.46 20.58
CA GLU A 106 1.48 -11.03 20.65
C GLU A 106 2.12 -10.55 19.35
N GLY A 107 3.04 -11.32 18.77
CA GLY A 107 3.67 -11.00 17.49
C GLY A 107 2.65 -10.90 16.34
N LEU A 108 1.70 -11.82 16.29
CA LEU A 108 0.62 -11.80 15.30
C LEU A 108 -0.35 -10.63 15.50
N ALA A 109 -0.70 -10.32 16.75
CA ALA A 109 -1.63 -9.25 17.10
C ALA A 109 -1.06 -7.85 16.87
N THR A 110 0.22 -7.64 17.21
CA THR A 110 0.88 -6.34 17.10
C THR A 110 1.31 -6.05 15.65
N THR A 111 2.06 -6.96 15.02
CA THR A 111 2.58 -6.75 13.66
C THR A 111 2.81 -8.10 12.96
N ARG A 112 1.72 -8.74 12.50
CA ARG A 112 1.80 -10.02 11.78
C ARG A 112 2.87 -10.10 10.69
N GLY A 113 3.13 -8.98 9.99
CA GLY A 113 4.12 -8.92 8.91
C GLY A 113 5.57 -9.23 9.32
N LYS A 114 5.93 -9.05 10.61
CA LYS A 114 7.29 -9.30 11.12
C LYS A 114 7.53 -10.73 11.58
N VAL A 115 6.47 -11.53 11.69
CA VAL A 115 6.52 -12.88 12.25
C VAL A 115 6.83 -13.90 11.16
N ARG A 116 7.71 -14.85 11.46
CA ARG A 116 8.04 -16.01 10.62
C ARG A 116 8.04 -17.27 11.49
N LEU A 117 7.04 -18.11 11.28
CA LEU A 117 6.89 -19.39 11.98
C LEU A 117 7.66 -20.49 11.24
N ILE A 118 8.58 -21.16 11.93
CA ILE A 118 9.32 -22.32 11.43
C ILE A 118 8.84 -23.54 12.21
N ALA A 119 8.11 -24.42 11.52
CA ALA A 119 7.50 -25.59 12.12
C ALA A 119 8.50 -26.75 12.23
N MET A 120 8.57 -27.37 13.41
CA MET A 120 9.23 -28.64 13.70
C MET A 120 8.16 -29.69 14.02
N PRO A 121 8.49 -30.99 14.06
CA PRO A 121 7.55 -32.01 14.53
C PRO A 121 7.05 -31.66 15.92
N ASN A 122 5.74 -31.79 16.12
CA ASN A 122 5.13 -31.54 17.41
C ASN A 122 5.67 -32.53 18.45
N ILE A 123 5.91 -32.03 19.66
CA ILE A 123 6.13 -32.90 20.81
C ILE A 123 4.89 -33.77 21.06
N PRO A 124 5.07 -35.03 21.49
CA PRO A 124 3.95 -35.87 21.87
C PRO A 124 3.13 -35.20 22.98
N VAL A 125 1.82 -35.08 22.74
CA VAL A 125 0.85 -34.73 23.77
C VAL A 125 0.43 -36.06 24.40
N GLY A 126 0.84 -36.31 25.65
CA GLY A 126 0.55 -37.59 26.32
C GLY A 126 -0.96 -37.84 26.48
N GLU A 127 -1.34 -39.05 26.87
CA GLU A 127 -2.76 -39.40 27.16
C GLU A 127 -3.27 -38.83 28.50
N GLY A 128 -2.40 -38.16 29.26
CA GLY A 128 -2.73 -37.56 30.56
C GLY A 128 -3.59 -36.30 30.45
N GLN A 129 -4.41 -36.04 31.47
CA GLN A 129 -5.20 -34.80 31.59
C GLN A 129 -4.46 -33.71 32.40
N ASP A 130 -3.13 -33.75 32.45
CA ASP A 130 -2.39 -32.69 33.13
C ASP A 130 -2.46 -31.36 32.36
N ALA A 131 -2.28 -30.28 33.12
CA ALA A 131 -2.42 -28.92 32.61
C ALA A 131 -1.42 -28.59 31.49
N GLU A 132 -0.23 -29.19 31.50
CA GLU A 132 0.78 -28.97 30.47
C GLU A 132 0.39 -29.60 29.14
N THR A 133 -0.12 -30.83 29.19
CA THR A 133 -0.64 -31.56 28.03
C THR A 133 -1.79 -30.79 27.38
N ALA A 134 -2.73 -30.28 28.18
CA ALA A 134 -3.83 -29.43 27.69
C ALA A 134 -3.32 -28.14 27.04
N ARG A 135 -2.35 -27.42 27.66
CA ARG A 135 -1.76 -26.21 27.06
C ARG A 135 -1.04 -26.48 25.74
N ASN A 136 -0.23 -27.54 25.69
CA ASN A 136 0.53 -27.91 24.49
C ASN A 136 -0.43 -28.25 23.35
N LYS A 137 -1.52 -28.98 23.64
CA LYS A 137 -2.58 -29.24 22.66
C LYS A 137 -3.21 -27.95 22.14
N LEU A 138 -3.62 -27.04 23.02
CA LEU A 138 -4.19 -25.74 22.62
C LEU A 138 -3.23 -24.92 21.75
N PHE A 139 -1.93 -24.94 22.06
CA PHE A 139 -0.93 -24.26 21.26
C PHE A 139 -0.71 -24.94 19.90
N GLN A 140 -0.67 -26.27 19.84
CA GLN A 140 -0.60 -27.02 18.58
C GLN A 140 -1.82 -26.75 17.70
N ASP A 141 -3.02 -26.75 18.28
CA ASP A 141 -4.27 -26.40 17.60
C ASP A 141 -4.19 -24.94 17.08
N PHE A 142 -3.74 -23.99 17.90
CA PHE A 142 -3.55 -22.59 17.49
C PHE A 142 -2.54 -22.43 16.34
N VAL A 143 -1.40 -23.13 16.41
CA VAL A 143 -0.37 -23.13 15.37
C VAL A 143 -0.88 -23.75 14.08
N SER A 144 -1.70 -24.80 14.15
CA SER A 144 -2.28 -25.48 12.97
C SER A 144 -3.19 -24.58 12.13
N LEU A 145 -3.79 -23.55 12.75
CA LEU A 145 -4.61 -22.54 12.07
C LEU A 145 -3.76 -21.49 11.33
N GLN A 146 -2.43 -21.50 11.53
CA GLN A 146 -1.51 -20.56 10.92
C GLN A 146 -0.75 -21.22 9.78
N THR A 147 -0.35 -20.44 8.78
CA THR A 147 0.52 -20.93 7.70
C THR A 147 1.98 -20.80 8.13
N PRO A 148 2.75 -21.89 8.22
CA PRO A 148 4.19 -21.81 8.46
C PRO A 148 4.89 -21.03 7.34
N PHE A 149 6.05 -20.46 7.66
CA PHE A 149 6.95 -19.95 6.64
C PHE A 149 7.34 -21.10 5.69
N ARG A 150 7.48 -20.76 4.41
CA ARG A 150 7.61 -21.66 3.25
C ARG A 150 8.51 -22.87 3.53
N GLY A 151 8.18 -24.01 2.92
CA GLY A 151 9.03 -25.21 2.90
C GLY A 151 8.71 -26.27 3.97
N GLY A 152 7.52 -26.22 4.58
CA GLY A 152 7.01 -27.27 5.47
C GLY A 152 7.80 -27.45 6.77
N THR A 153 7.52 -28.56 7.45
CA THR A 153 8.15 -28.94 8.73
C THR A 153 9.62 -29.31 8.54
N VAL A 154 10.51 -28.77 9.38
CA VAL A 154 11.95 -29.11 9.39
C VAL A 154 12.25 -30.24 10.38
N SER A 155 13.10 -31.18 10.00
CA SER A 155 13.35 -32.40 10.79
C SER A 155 14.79 -32.53 11.31
N THR A 156 15.71 -31.67 10.88
CA THR A 156 17.12 -31.66 11.35
C THR A 156 17.58 -30.26 11.74
N VAL A 157 18.66 -30.17 12.52
CA VAL A 157 19.26 -28.88 12.94
C VAL A 157 19.72 -28.07 11.72
N GLU A 158 20.29 -28.73 10.71
CA GLU A 158 20.76 -28.10 9.47
C GLU A 158 19.60 -27.53 8.65
N GLN A 159 18.48 -28.25 8.59
CA GLN A 159 17.26 -27.78 7.92
C GLN A 159 16.66 -26.58 8.67
N LEU A 160 16.58 -26.66 10.00
CA LEU A 160 16.13 -25.56 10.85
C LEU A 160 17.01 -24.32 10.65
N ARG A 161 18.33 -24.49 10.67
CA ARG A 161 19.31 -23.42 10.44
C ARG A 161 19.13 -22.79 9.06
N THR A 162 19.03 -23.60 8.01
CA THR A 162 18.80 -23.10 6.65
C THR A 162 17.48 -22.31 6.58
N ARG A 163 16.40 -22.85 7.16
CA ARG A 163 15.09 -22.22 7.15
C ARG A 163 15.06 -20.90 7.92
N VAL A 164 15.82 -20.78 9.02
CA VAL A 164 15.99 -19.53 9.76
C VAL A 164 16.62 -18.44 8.90
N HIS A 165 17.67 -18.76 8.14
CA HIS A 165 18.31 -17.80 7.25
C HIS A 165 17.40 -17.38 6.10
N GLU A 166 16.66 -18.32 5.51
CA GLU A 166 15.65 -18.04 4.47
C GLU A 166 14.55 -17.12 5.00
N ALA A 167 14.04 -17.40 6.22
CA ALA A 167 13.00 -16.60 6.86
C ALA A 167 13.46 -15.18 7.16
N LEU A 168 14.70 -15.03 7.64
CA LEU A 168 15.28 -13.72 7.91
C LEU A 168 15.50 -12.93 6.62
N LEU A 169 16.04 -13.56 5.57
CA LEU A 169 16.21 -12.91 4.26
C LEU A 169 14.87 -12.46 3.67
N ASP A 170 13.85 -13.33 3.71
CA ASP A 170 12.50 -12.98 3.24
C ASP A 170 11.92 -11.79 4.02
N ALA A 171 12.06 -11.78 5.35
CA ALA A 171 11.61 -10.67 6.17
C ALA A 171 12.28 -9.35 5.76
N LEU A 172 13.60 -9.35 5.52
CA LEU A 172 14.33 -8.16 5.08
C LEU A 172 13.83 -7.65 3.73
N VAL A 173 13.68 -8.53 2.74
CA VAL A 173 13.23 -8.14 1.40
C VAL A 173 11.81 -7.58 1.46
N VAL A 174 10.88 -8.32 2.08
CA VAL A 174 9.47 -7.95 2.14
C VAL A 174 9.25 -6.66 2.93
N LEU A 175 9.89 -6.53 4.10
CA LEU A 175 9.73 -5.34 4.93
C LEU A 175 10.37 -4.11 4.29
N THR A 176 11.50 -4.25 3.59
CA THR A 176 12.12 -3.16 2.83
C THR A 176 11.21 -2.69 1.71
N GLN A 177 10.68 -3.61 0.89
CA GLN A 177 9.77 -3.28 -0.20
C GLN A 177 8.49 -2.61 0.32
N ARG A 178 7.90 -3.13 1.41
CA ARG A 178 6.74 -2.50 2.06
C ARG A 178 7.06 -1.11 2.61
N GLY A 179 8.25 -0.94 3.19
CA GLY A 179 8.74 0.36 3.67
C GLY A 179 8.81 1.39 2.55
N VAL A 180 9.31 1.02 1.36
CA VAL A 180 9.34 1.89 0.18
C VAL A 180 7.92 2.27 -0.27
N THR A 181 7.01 1.31 -0.34
CA THR A 181 5.61 1.56 -0.71
C THR A 181 4.90 2.49 0.29
N ALA A 182 5.14 2.30 1.59
CA ALA A 182 4.59 3.17 2.63
C ALA A 182 5.19 4.58 2.57
N ALA A 183 6.52 4.70 2.39
CA ALA A 183 7.22 5.98 2.28
C ALA A 183 6.84 6.78 1.03
N ALA A 184 6.41 6.12 -0.05
CA ALA A 184 5.86 6.79 -1.23
C ALA A 184 4.62 7.66 -0.88
N SER A 185 3.91 7.34 0.20
CA SER A 185 2.78 8.14 0.68
C SER A 185 3.18 9.40 1.49
N THR A 186 4.45 9.53 1.87
CA THR A 186 4.97 10.57 2.79
C THR A 186 5.76 11.70 2.13
N ARG A 187 5.98 11.69 0.81
CA ARG A 187 6.75 12.74 0.10
C ARG A 187 6.07 14.12 0.02
N PHE A 188 5.07 14.41 0.86
CA PHE A 188 4.15 15.54 0.69
C PHE A 188 4.07 16.46 1.91
N ASP A 189 4.91 16.26 2.93
CA ASP A 189 4.99 17.07 4.14
C ASP A 189 5.96 18.26 4.01
N MET A 190 6.58 18.45 2.83
CA MET A 190 7.58 19.49 2.57
C MET A 190 7.32 20.19 1.23
N GLY A 191 7.74 21.47 1.14
CA GLY A 191 7.70 22.26 -0.10
C GLY A 191 6.29 22.62 -0.57
N GLN A 192 6.12 22.79 -1.89
CA GLN A 192 4.88 23.28 -2.50
C GLN A 192 3.66 22.37 -2.21
N ALA A 193 3.87 21.07 -1.98
CA ALA A 193 2.82 20.14 -1.58
C ALA A 193 2.25 20.47 -0.18
N LEU A 194 3.10 20.91 0.75
CA LEU A 194 2.67 21.42 2.05
C LEU A 194 1.92 22.75 1.89
N ASP A 195 2.39 23.64 1.02
CA ASP A 195 1.72 24.91 0.75
C ASP A 195 0.33 24.73 0.14
N TRP A 196 0.17 23.78 -0.79
CA TRP A 196 -1.15 23.44 -1.34
C TRP A 196 -2.07 22.81 -0.30
N THR A 197 -1.51 22.08 0.68
CA THR A 197 -2.28 21.53 1.79
C THR A 197 -2.86 22.64 2.68
N ARG A 198 -2.20 23.81 2.78
CA ARG A 198 -2.70 24.99 3.53
C ARG A 198 -3.83 25.74 2.82
N LEU A 199 -3.97 25.59 1.50
CA LEU A 199 -5.05 26.23 0.73
C LEU A 199 -6.42 25.62 1.07
N ASP A 200 -7.47 26.45 1.02
CA ASP A 200 -8.84 25.94 1.04
C ASP A 200 -9.18 25.19 -0.27
N PHE A 201 -10.33 24.52 -0.32
CA PHE A 201 -10.71 23.73 -1.50
C PHE A 201 -10.83 24.55 -2.78
N ARG A 202 -11.32 25.80 -2.73
CA ARG A 202 -11.47 26.65 -3.92
C ARG A 202 -10.13 27.16 -4.40
N GLN A 203 -9.28 27.61 -3.48
CA GLN A 203 -7.92 28.06 -3.77
C GLN A 203 -7.08 26.91 -4.37
N ARG A 204 -7.13 25.72 -3.76
CA ARG A 204 -6.41 24.54 -4.24
C ARG A 204 -6.91 24.08 -5.61
N LYS A 205 -8.23 24.07 -5.83
CA LYS A 205 -8.83 23.77 -7.14
C LYS A 205 -8.27 24.70 -8.22
N ARG A 206 -8.27 26.02 -7.98
CA ARG A 206 -7.71 27.02 -8.92
C ARG A 206 -6.22 26.81 -9.18
N ALA A 207 -5.43 26.51 -8.15
CA ALA A 207 -4.01 26.24 -8.31
C ALA A 207 -3.75 25.01 -9.20
N MET A 208 -4.49 23.92 -8.98
CA MET A 208 -4.40 22.70 -9.79
C MET A 208 -4.81 22.95 -11.26
N GLU A 209 -5.91 23.67 -11.47
CA GLU A 209 -6.40 24.01 -12.82
C GLU A 209 -5.42 24.91 -13.56
N SER A 210 -4.88 25.93 -12.88
CA SER A 210 -3.86 26.81 -13.44
C SER A 210 -2.60 26.05 -13.86
N VAL A 211 -2.14 25.08 -13.06
CA VAL A 211 -1.00 24.24 -13.44
C VAL A 211 -1.29 23.43 -14.70
N LEU A 212 -2.45 22.77 -14.77
CA LEU A 212 -2.82 22.01 -15.95
C LEU A 212 -2.94 22.87 -17.20
N LEU A 213 -3.55 24.05 -17.10
CA LEU A 213 -3.66 24.98 -18.23
C LEU A 213 -2.28 25.41 -18.72
N ARG A 214 -1.40 25.85 -17.80
CA ARG A 214 0.00 26.21 -18.14
C ARG A 214 0.77 25.04 -18.74
N ALA A 215 0.49 23.82 -18.31
CA ALA A 215 1.12 22.62 -18.84
C ALA A 215 0.64 22.28 -20.25
N LEU A 216 -0.63 22.56 -20.57
CA LEU A 216 -1.22 22.35 -21.90
C LEU A 216 -0.85 23.45 -22.90
N THR A 217 -0.74 24.71 -22.48
CA THR A 217 -0.43 25.85 -23.36
C THR A 217 1.07 26.14 -23.49
N GLY A 218 1.88 25.69 -22.53
CA GLY A 218 3.28 26.09 -22.41
C GLY A 218 3.50 27.57 -22.04
N THR A 219 2.44 28.31 -21.70
CA THR A 219 2.45 29.74 -21.38
C THR A 219 1.56 30.04 -20.17
N ASP A 220 1.70 31.21 -19.55
CA ASP A 220 0.79 31.63 -18.48
C ASP A 220 -0.62 31.87 -19.04
N ALA A 221 -1.54 30.95 -18.74
CA ALA A 221 -2.94 31.08 -19.11
C ALA A 221 -3.65 32.08 -18.18
N PRO A 222 -4.59 32.91 -18.68
CA PRO A 222 -5.40 33.80 -17.85
C PRO A 222 -6.16 33.02 -16.76
N SER A 223 -6.23 33.57 -15.55
CA SER A 223 -6.82 32.89 -14.38
C SER A 223 -8.31 32.54 -14.50
N SER A 224 -9.00 33.04 -15.54
CA SER A 224 -10.41 32.81 -15.81
C SER A 224 -10.69 31.73 -16.86
N GLU A 225 -9.68 31.28 -17.59
CA GLU A 225 -9.86 30.22 -18.59
C GLU A 225 -9.83 28.86 -17.91
N THR A 226 -10.76 27.98 -18.29
CA THR A 226 -10.78 26.57 -17.88
C THR A 226 -10.83 25.63 -19.08
N ALA A 227 -10.58 26.18 -20.27
CA ALA A 227 -10.73 25.51 -21.55
C ALA A 227 -9.55 25.87 -22.44
N VAL A 228 -8.98 24.90 -23.11
CA VAL A 228 -7.89 25.13 -24.07
C VAL A 228 -8.02 24.16 -25.25
N VAL A 229 -7.54 24.59 -26.42
CA VAL A 229 -7.53 23.76 -27.63
C VAL A 229 -6.15 23.12 -27.78
N VAL A 230 -6.11 21.79 -27.78
CA VAL A 230 -4.88 21.00 -27.83
C VAL A 230 -4.91 20.11 -29.09
N PRO A 231 -3.81 20.04 -29.86
CA PRO A 231 -3.72 19.08 -30.95
C PRO A 231 -3.56 17.66 -30.38
N ILE A 232 -4.50 16.77 -30.68
CA ILE A 232 -4.45 15.34 -30.33
C ILE A 232 -4.79 14.54 -31.59
N ALA A 233 -3.89 13.66 -32.03
CA ALA A 233 -4.02 12.88 -33.28
C ALA A 233 -4.42 13.75 -34.50
N GLY A 234 -3.80 14.93 -34.62
CA GLY A 234 -4.08 15.89 -35.71
C GLY A 234 -5.41 16.65 -35.60
N ALA A 235 -6.27 16.32 -34.62
CA ALA A 235 -7.50 17.04 -34.35
C ALA A 235 -7.29 18.14 -33.30
N LYS A 236 -7.95 19.30 -33.49
CA LYS A 236 -8.01 20.37 -32.48
C LYS A 236 -9.05 20.01 -31.43
N VAL A 237 -8.64 19.45 -30.30
CA VAL A 237 -9.54 19.01 -29.23
C VAL A 237 -9.68 20.10 -28.16
N ALA A 238 -10.91 20.51 -27.86
CA ALA A 238 -11.26 21.33 -26.72
C ALA A 238 -11.14 20.51 -25.44
N VAL A 239 -10.20 20.91 -24.59
CA VAL A 239 -9.89 20.29 -23.31
C VAL A 239 -10.40 21.19 -22.20
N LEU A 240 -11.36 20.70 -21.42
CA LEU A 240 -11.90 21.39 -20.25
C LEU A 240 -11.18 20.88 -19.00
N VAL A 241 -10.54 21.79 -18.28
CA VAL A 241 -9.74 21.47 -17.10
C VAL A 241 -10.58 21.65 -15.84
N HIS A 242 -10.55 20.65 -14.97
CA HIS A 242 -11.22 20.61 -13.67
C HIS A 242 -10.24 20.12 -12.60
N ALA A 243 -10.54 20.38 -11.34
CA ALA A 243 -9.80 19.78 -10.23
C ALA A 243 -10.67 19.38 -9.03
N ILE A 244 -10.37 18.22 -8.46
CA ILE A 244 -10.90 17.73 -7.18
C ILE A 244 -9.83 17.99 -6.12
N PRO A 245 -10.00 18.99 -5.25
CA PRO A 245 -8.96 19.48 -4.35
C PRO A 245 -8.68 18.56 -3.15
N ALA A 246 -9.38 17.43 -3.00
CA ALA A 246 -9.17 16.50 -1.89
C ALA A 246 -9.27 15.05 -2.37
N ALA A 247 -9.31 14.09 -1.43
CA ALA A 247 -9.65 12.71 -1.77
C ALA A 247 -11.04 12.67 -2.42
N PHE A 248 -11.23 11.84 -3.45
CA PHE A 248 -12.48 11.75 -4.20
C PHE A 248 -13.70 11.38 -3.33
N THR A 249 -13.45 10.73 -2.20
CA THR A 249 -14.47 10.38 -1.18
C THR A 249 -15.03 11.60 -0.45
N VAL A 250 -14.33 12.74 -0.45
CA VAL A 250 -14.79 13.98 0.19
C VAL A 250 -15.84 14.66 -0.69
N ALA A 251 -17.11 14.60 -0.27
CA ALA A 251 -18.24 15.12 -1.04
C ALA A 251 -18.07 16.61 -1.40
N ALA A 252 -17.72 17.46 -0.44
CA ALA A 252 -17.53 18.89 -0.66
C ALA A 252 -16.45 19.22 -1.70
N ALA A 253 -15.43 18.37 -1.86
CA ALA A 253 -14.41 18.55 -2.90
C ALA A 253 -14.91 18.08 -4.27
N ARG A 254 -15.63 16.95 -4.31
CA ARG A 254 -16.21 16.38 -5.54
C ARG A 254 -17.31 17.27 -6.12
N GLU A 255 -18.13 17.90 -5.28
CA GLU A 255 -19.20 18.81 -5.69
C GLU A 255 -18.71 20.05 -6.45
N LEU A 256 -17.46 20.48 -6.22
CA LEU A 256 -16.86 21.59 -6.96
C LEU A 256 -16.65 21.29 -8.45
N VAL A 257 -16.63 20.02 -8.83
CA VAL A 257 -16.58 19.56 -10.23
C VAL A 257 -17.97 19.12 -10.69
N GLY A 258 -18.68 18.36 -9.85
CA GLY A 258 -19.99 17.82 -10.20
C GLY A 258 -19.92 16.91 -11.42
N LYS A 259 -20.91 17.02 -12.32
CA LYS A 259 -20.94 16.31 -13.62
C LYS A 259 -20.69 17.30 -14.75
N PRO A 260 -19.43 17.56 -15.14
CA PRO A 260 -19.09 18.69 -15.98
C PRO A 260 -19.73 18.59 -17.38
N PHE A 261 -19.86 17.36 -17.91
CA PHE A 261 -20.46 17.09 -19.22
C PHE A 261 -21.92 17.54 -19.39
N LEU A 262 -22.66 17.74 -18.29
CA LEU A 262 -24.04 18.27 -18.34
C LEU A 262 -24.07 19.72 -18.84
N ARG A 263 -22.94 20.43 -18.74
CA ARG A 263 -22.79 21.83 -19.14
C ARG A 263 -22.02 22.01 -20.45
N ASP A 264 -21.72 20.93 -21.17
CA ASP A 264 -20.95 21.01 -22.42
C ASP A 264 -21.57 21.96 -23.46
N HIS A 265 -22.91 22.03 -23.51
CA HIS A 265 -23.65 22.92 -24.41
C HIS A 265 -23.32 24.40 -24.19
N LEU A 266 -22.87 24.80 -22.99
CA LEU A 266 -22.42 26.17 -22.71
C LEU A 266 -21.08 26.49 -23.39
N HIS A 267 -20.34 25.47 -23.84
CA HIS A 267 -19.06 25.61 -24.54
C HIS A 267 -19.18 25.42 -26.06
N ALA A 268 -20.40 25.45 -26.62
CA ALA A 268 -20.63 25.22 -28.04
C ALA A 268 -19.87 26.18 -28.97
N ASP A 269 -19.64 27.42 -28.54
CA ASP A 269 -18.85 28.39 -29.31
C ASP A 269 -17.38 27.96 -29.47
N ALA A 270 -16.75 27.45 -28.41
CA ALA A 270 -15.40 26.90 -28.48
C ALA A 270 -15.33 25.67 -29.40
N LEU A 271 -16.44 24.94 -29.51
CA LEU A 271 -16.58 23.79 -30.40
C LEU A 271 -16.89 24.16 -31.85
N LYS A 272 -16.93 25.44 -32.24
CA LYS A 272 -17.02 25.83 -33.67
C LYS A 272 -15.71 25.54 -34.41
N THR A 273 -14.58 25.77 -33.74
CA THR A 273 -13.23 25.64 -34.30
C THR A 273 -12.46 24.43 -33.77
N ALA A 274 -13.07 23.65 -32.88
CA ALA A 274 -12.50 22.48 -32.22
C ALA A 274 -13.52 21.34 -32.08
N VAL A 275 -13.05 20.14 -31.74
CA VAL A 275 -13.86 18.97 -31.39
C VAL A 275 -13.82 18.72 -29.87
N GLY A 276 -14.71 17.87 -29.32
CA GLY A 276 -14.72 17.54 -27.89
C GLY A 276 -16.07 17.83 -27.20
N PRO A 277 -16.09 18.05 -25.88
CA PRO A 277 -14.91 18.23 -25.00
C PRO A 277 -14.27 16.92 -24.49
N LEU A 278 -12.97 16.99 -24.19
CA LEU A 278 -12.28 16.09 -23.25
C LEU A 278 -12.24 16.80 -21.89
N HIS A 279 -12.67 16.16 -20.80
CA HIS A 279 -12.47 16.74 -19.47
C HIS A 279 -11.24 16.13 -18.79
N LEU A 280 -10.23 16.97 -18.53
CA LEU A 280 -9.11 16.62 -17.67
C LEU A 280 -9.44 17.01 -16.23
N ILE A 281 -9.36 16.06 -15.30
CA ILE A 281 -9.72 16.25 -13.91
C ILE A 281 -8.50 15.95 -13.03
N ALA A 282 -7.81 16.98 -12.57
CA ALA A 282 -6.72 16.83 -11.61
C ALA A 282 -7.28 16.38 -10.26
N CYS A 283 -6.81 15.24 -9.75
CA CYS A 283 -7.19 14.70 -8.45
C CYS A 283 -6.05 14.88 -7.47
N HIS A 284 -6.30 15.58 -6.36
CA HIS A 284 -5.28 15.80 -5.33
C HIS A 284 -4.69 14.49 -4.79
N ARG A 285 -5.48 13.40 -4.73
CA ARG A 285 -4.97 12.05 -4.45
C ARG A 285 -5.14 11.15 -5.66
N GLY A 286 -6.36 10.78 -5.98
CA GLY A 286 -6.67 9.92 -7.11
C GLY A 286 -8.15 9.58 -7.11
N ALA A 287 -8.56 8.79 -8.09
CA ALA A 287 -9.87 8.19 -8.19
C ALA A 287 -9.72 6.68 -8.36
N THR A 288 -10.73 5.91 -7.94
CA THR A 288 -10.88 4.49 -8.32
C THR A 288 -11.72 4.37 -9.58
N GLU A 289 -11.68 3.23 -10.26
CA GLU A 289 -12.51 2.96 -11.45
C GLU A 289 -14.00 3.17 -11.13
N THR A 290 -14.45 2.61 -10.00
CA THR A 290 -15.81 2.80 -9.51
C THR A 290 -16.19 4.28 -9.32
N GLN A 291 -15.27 5.08 -8.77
CA GLN A 291 -15.49 6.51 -8.56
C GLN A 291 -15.58 7.29 -9.89
N ALA A 292 -14.71 6.95 -10.83
CA ALA A 292 -14.64 7.56 -12.15
C ALA A 292 -15.91 7.24 -12.98
N THR A 293 -16.32 5.96 -13.01
CA THR A 293 -17.54 5.50 -13.67
C THR A 293 -18.80 6.05 -13.01
N ALA A 294 -18.83 6.18 -11.67
CA ALA A 294 -19.96 6.79 -10.96
C ALA A 294 -20.14 8.27 -11.31
N LEU A 295 -19.06 9.01 -11.55
CA LEU A 295 -19.13 10.41 -11.98
C LEU A 295 -19.75 10.54 -13.38
N LEU A 296 -19.35 9.66 -14.29
CA LEU A 296 -19.92 9.54 -15.64
C LEU A 296 -21.41 9.17 -15.55
N GLY A 297 -21.76 8.27 -14.64
CA GLY A 297 -23.14 7.83 -14.41
C GLY A 297 -23.64 6.82 -15.44
N PHE A 298 -22.74 6.20 -16.19
CA PHE A 298 -23.02 5.15 -17.17
C PHE A 298 -22.11 3.95 -16.87
N ALA A 299 -22.71 2.77 -16.71
CA ALA A 299 -21.98 1.57 -16.28
C ALA A 299 -21.17 0.92 -17.41
N ASP A 300 -21.65 1.02 -18.65
CA ASP A 300 -21.03 0.43 -19.83
C ASP A 300 -20.06 1.43 -20.50
N ALA A 301 -19.01 1.78 -19.75
CA ALA A 301 -17.98 2.71 -20.19
C ALA A 301 -16.63 1.99 -20.36
N THR A 302 -15.82 2.47 -21.32
CA THR A 302 -14.41 2.10 -21.39
C THR A 302 -13.71 2.69 -20.18
N VAL A 303 -13.07 1.86 -19.36
CA VAL A 303 -12.29 2.28 -18.18
C VAL A 303 -10.86 1.77 -18.31
N VAL A 304 -9.88 2.67 -18.23
CA VAL A 304 -8.46 2.32 -18.27
C VAL A 304 -7.74 2.93 -17.07
N SER A 305 -7.17 2.06 -16.24
CA SER A 305 -6.26 2.45 -15.18
C SER A 305 -4.82 2.46 -15.68
N GLY A 306 -4.14 3.60 -15.55
CA GLY A 306 -2.74 3.79 -15.96
C GLY A 306 -1.93 4.52 -14.91
N SER A 307 -0.62 4.65 -15.15
CA SER A 307 0.27 5.37 -14.22
C SER A 307 -0.07 6.87 -14.07
N PHE A 308 -0.84 7.44 -14.98
CA PHE A 308 -1.35 8.81 -14.90
C PHE A 308 -2.59 8.93 -14.00
N GLY A 309 -3.30 7.84 -13.73
CA GLY A 309 -4.60 7.82 -13.07
C GLY A 309 -5.61 6.97 -13.85
N ILE A 310 -6.79 7.51 -14.15
CA ILE A 310 -7.88 6.75 -14.78
C ILE A 310 -8.44 7.52 -15.98
N PHE A 311 -8.54 6.86 -17.12
CA PHE A 311 -9.30 7.34 -18.27
C PHE A 311 -10.65 6.61 -18.34
N VAL A 312 -11.71 7.36 -18.63
CA VAL A 312 -13.06 6.82 -18.79
C VAL A 312 -13.72 7.44 -20.00
N ALA A 313 -14.36 6.62 -20.83
CA ALA A 313 -15.07 7.08 -22.00
C ALA A 313 -16.38 6.31 -22.21
N ASP A 314 -17.45 7.04 -22.50
CA ASP A 314 -18.75 6.49 -22.89
C ASP A 314 -18.89 6.54 -24.42
N ASP A 315 -19.23 5.41 -25.03
CA ASP A 315 -19.45 5.32 -26.47
C ASP A 315 -20.87 5.68 -26.92
N VAL A 316 -21.82 5.89 -26.02
CA VAL A 316 -23.16 6.35 -26.37
C VAL A 316 -23.21 7.88 -26.39
N GLN A 317 -22.97 8.55 -25.26
CA GLN A 317 -23.00 10.01 -25.17
C GLN A 317 -21.70 10.66 -25.63
N LYS A 318 -20.67 9.85 -25.92
CA LYS A 318 -19.34 10.28 -26.39
C LYS A 318 -18.58 11.14 -25.38
N VAL A 319 -18.92 11.04 -24.09
CA VAL A 319 -18.28 11.78 -22.99
C VAL A 319 -16.95 11.14 -22.62
N GLN A 320 -15.94 11.95 -22.30
CA GLN A 320 -14.58 11.50 -22.03
C GLN A 320 -13.97 12.22 -20.84
N PHE A 321 -13.47 11.47 -19.86
CA PHE A 321 -12.78 11.97 -18.68
C PHE A 321 -11.39 11.36 -18.55
N ALA A 322 -10.43 12.18 -18.18
CA ALA A 322 -9.10 11.74 -17.74
C ALA A 322 -8.86 12.28 -16.33
N PHE A 323 -8.90 11.39 -15.35
CA PHE A 323 -8.61 11.66 -13.95
C PHE A 323 -7.10 11.52 -13.72
N LEU A 324 -6.41 12.64 -13.52
CA LEU A 324 -4.99 12.67 -13.26
C LEU A 324 -4.74 12.48 -11.75
N ALA A 325 -3.97 11.48 -11.38
CA ALA A 325 -3.71 11.15 -9.98
C ALA A 325 -2.52 11.95 -9.40
N ASN A 326 -2.51 12.07 -8.09
CA ASN A 326 -1.47 12.69 -7.26
C ASN A 326 -1.12 14.13 -7.65
N CYS A 327 -2.11 14.94 -8.04
CA CYS A 327 -1.92 16.36 -8.35
C CYS A 327 -1.82 17.21 -7.07
N ARG A 328 -0.75 17.02 -6.27
CA ARG A 328 -0.54 17.68 -4.96
C ARG A 328 0.36 18.91 -5.00
N ASP A 329 1.12 19.06 -6.08
CA ASP A 329 1.97 20.20 -6.36
C ASP A 329 2.08 20.40 -7.88
N GLU A 330 2.82 21.43 -8.30
CA GLU A 330 2.97 21.76 -9.71
C GLU A 330 3.68 20.65 -10.50
N SER A 331 4.76 20.10 -9.96
CA SER A 331 5.59 19.10 -10.66
C SER A 331 4.84 17.79 -10.87
N GLN A 332 4.14 17.30 -9.84
CA GLN A 332 3.35 16.08 -9.94
C GLN A 332 2.14 16.25 -10.86
N THR A 333 1.50 17.42 -10.83
CA THR A 333 0.38 17.72 -11.74
C THR A 333 0.84 17.72 -13.20
N ARG A 334 1.97 18.37 -13.50
CA ARG A 334 2.60 18.35 -14.84
C ARG A 334 3.00 16.94 -15.25
N HIS A 335 3.60 16.18 -14.34
CA HIS A 335 4.04 14.81 -14.63
C HIS A 335 2.85 13.87 -14.89
N ALA A 336 1.77 13.97 -14.13
CA ALA A 336 0.56 13.17 -14.37
C ALA A 336 -0.04 13.45 -15.75
N LEU A 337 -0.08 14.72 -16.17
CA LEU A 337 -0.49 15.09 -17.52
C LEU A 337 0.44 14.51 -18.59
N GLN A 338 1.76 14.62 -18.40
CA GLN A 338 2.74 14.05 -19.31
C GLN A 338 2.53 12.54 -19.48
N ARG A 339 2.35 11.79 -18.39
CA ARG A 339 2.08 10.35 -18.40
C ARG A 339 0.79 10.00 -19.15
N PHE A 340 -0.22 10.86 -19.08
CA PHE A 340 -1.47 10.68 -19.83
C PHE A 340 -1.25 10.88 -21.33
N MET A 341 -0.55 11.94 -21.74
CA MET A 341 -0.23 12.20 -23.14
C MET A 341 0.66 11.11 -23.74
N GLU A 342 1.70 10.68 -23.01
CA GLU A 342 2.56 9.56 -23.41
C GLU A 342 1.76 8.27 -23.62
N TRP A 343 0.78 8.00 -22.74
CA TRP A 343 -0.08 6.82 -22.88
C TRP A 343 -0.97 6.89 -24.12
N LEU A 344 -1.55 8.06 -24.43
CA LEU A 344 -2.34 8.26 -25.65
C LEU A 344 -1.51 7.97 -26.90
N ASP A 345 -0.28 8.45 -26.95
CA ASP A 345 0.63 8.27 -28.08
C ASP A 345 1.11 6.82 -28.20
N GLN A 346 1.47 6.17 -27.10
CA GLN A 346 2.02 4.80 -27.10
C GLN A 346 0.98 3.73 -27.45
N THR A 347 -0.29 3.96 -27.13
CA THR A 347 -1.35 2.95 -27.30
C THR A 347 -2.19 3.15 -28.56
N GLY A 348 -2.06 4.30 -29.23
CA GLY A 348 -2.93 4.69 -30.33
C GLY A 348 -4.33 5.16 -29.88
N GLU A 349 -4.59 5.25 -28.57
CA GLU A 349 -5.87 5.74 -28.04
C GLU A 349 -6.12 7.21 -28.44
N ALA A 350 -5.08 7.98 -28.77
CA ALA A 350 -5.20 9.36 -29.27
C ALA A 350 -6.20 9.48 -30.45
N ASP A 351 -6.15 8.54 -31.41
CA ASP A 351 -7.04 8.52 -32.57
C ASP A 351 -8.50 8.24 -32.17
N ILE A 352 -8.69 7.30 -31.24
CA ILE A 352 -10.02 6.91 -30.75
C ILE A 352 -10.63 8.07 -29.96
N LEU A 353 -9.83 8.70 -29.08
CA LEU A 353 -10.21 9.88 -28.32
C LEU A 353 -10.62 11.02 -29.25
N ALA A 354 -9.85 11.30 -30.30
CA ALA A 354 -10.15 12.35 -31.27
C ALA A 354 -11.45 12.07 -32.05
N LYS A 355 -11.68 10.83 -32.49
CA LYS A 355 -12.93 10.40 -33.14
C LYS A 355 -14.14 10.56 -32.22
N ARG A 356 -13.99 10.18 -30.95
CA ARG A 356 -15.03 10.33 -29.93
C ARG A 356 -15.30 11.80 -29.63
N ALA A 357 -14.27 12.63 -29.53
CA ALA A 357 -14.36 14.08 -29.38
C ALA A 357 -15.12 14.73 -30.55
N ALA A 358 -14.82 14.33 -31.78
CA ALA A 358 -15.55 14.82 -32.97
C ALA A 358 -17.04 14.46 -32.94
N SER A 359 -17.36 13.26 -32.44
CA SER A 359 -18.75 12.82 -32.28
C SER A 359 -19.47 13.59 -31.17
N ARG A 360 -18.81 13.80 -30.02
CA ARG A 360 -19.36 14.60 -28.90
C ARG A 360 -19.68 16.02 -29.34
N ALA A 361 -18.81 16.66 -30.12
CA ALA A 361 -19.03 18.02 -30.60
C ALA A 361 -20.33 18.15 -31.41
N LYS A 362 -20.69 17.13 -32.21
CA LYS A 362 -21.97 17.10 -32.95
C LYS A 362 -23.16 17.09 -31.98
N ILE A 363 -23.12 16.21 -30.97
CA ILE A 363 -24.16 16.09 -29.95
C ILE A 363 -24.32 17.43 -29.21
N VAL A 364 -23.21 18.01 -28.76
CA VAL A 364 -23.20 19.25 -27.97
C VAL A 364 -23.76 20.43 -28.78
N ARG A 365 -23.42 20.56 -30.07
CA ARG A 365 -23.95 21.61 -30.94
C ARG A 365 -25.47 21.49 -31.13
N VAL A 366 -25.99 20.28 -31.29
CA VAL A 366 -27.44 20.04 -31.40
C VAL A 366 -28.13 20.44 -30.10
N ILE A 367 -27.62 20.00 -28.94
CA ILE A 367 -28.17 20.39 -27.64
C ILE A 367 -28.16 21.91 -27.48
N ALA A 368 -27.07 22.59 -27.82
CA ALA A 368 -26.97 24.04 -27.71
C ALA A 368 -28.02 24.77 -28.59
N ALA A 369 -28.26 24.29 -29.82
CA ALA A 369 -29.28 24.85 -30.71
C ALA A 369 -30.69 24.71 -30.13
N GLU A 370 -31.02 23.56 -29.54
CA GLU A 370 -32.32 23.32 -28.88
C GLU A 370 -32.56 24.28 -27.70
N TYR A 371 -31.52 24.61 -26.94
CA TYR A 371 -31.63 25.59 -25.84
C TYR A 371 -31.78 27.04 -26.34
N GLN A 372 -31.23 27.38 -27.51
CA GLN A 372 -31.41 28.69 -28.13
C GLN A 372 -32.83 28.89 -28.68
N GLY A 373 -33.49 27.83 -29.15
CA GLY A 373 -34.87 27.86 -29.62
C GLY A 373 -35.96 27.86 -28.54
N ARG A 374 -35.59 27.84 -27.25
CA ARG A 374 -36.52 27.84 -26.10
C ARG A 374 -36.89 29.23 -25.58
N TYR A 375 -36.38 30.30 -26.21
CA TYR A 375 -36.67 31.69 -25.84
C TYR A 375 -37.35 32.45 -26.98
#